data_AF-A0A2W4MLU9-F1
#
_entry.id   AF-A0A2W4MLU9-F1
#
_cell.length_a   1.000
_cell.length_b   1.000
_cell.length_c   1.000
_cell.angle_alpha   90.00
_cell.angle_beta   90.00
_cell.angle_gamma   90.00
#
_symmetry.space_group_name_H-M   'P 1'
#
loop_
_entity.id
_entity.type
_entity.pdbx_description
1 polymer ?
#
loop_
_entity_poly.entity_id
_entity_poly.type
_entity_poly.pdbx_seq_one_letter_code
_entity_poly.pdbx_strand_id
1 'polypeptide(L)' 'MSEVRITLRMDEALHRVLVQLARKNRRSLNSEILVRLEESIAQDEDTRQEPREESVTRDEV' A
#
# COMPACT_ATOMS: atom_id res chain seq x y z
N MET A 1 -17.68 -15.26 -9.36
CA MET A 1 -16.86 -14.07 -9.06
C MET A 1 -16.31 -13.55 -10.37
N SER A 2 -16.40 -12.26 -10.65
CA SER A 2 -15.80 -11.63 -11.83
C SER A 2 -14.31 -11.37 -11.58
N GLU A 3 -13.44 -12.01 -12.34
CA GLU A 3 -11.98 -11.77 -12.30
C GLU A 3 -11.62 -10.66 -13.28
N VAL A 4 -10.95 -9.60 -12.80
CA VAL A 4 -10.38 -8.55 -13.66
C VAL A 4 -8.92 -8.89 -13.93
N ARG A 5 -8.54 -8.95 -15.22
CA ARG A 5 -7.16 -9.19 -15.65
C ARG A 5 -6.53 -7.90 -16.14
N ILE A 6 -5.36 -7.58 -15.61
CA ILE A 6 -4.58 -6.41 -15.99
C ILE A 6 -3.21 -6.85 -16.52
N THR A 7 -2.65 -6.08 -17.45
CA THR A 7 -1.26 -6.22 -17.87
C THR A 7 -0.49 -5.00 -17.41
N LEU A 8 0.56 -5.20 -16.63
CA LEU A 8 1.40 -4.12 -16.11
C LEU A 8 2.66 -4.01 -16.96
N ARG A 9 3.02 -2.79 -17.35
CA ARG A 9 4.36 -2.48 -17.86
C ARG A 9 5.20 -2.04 -16.67
N MET A 10 6.36 -2.67 -16.49
CA MET A 10 7.27 -2.34 -15.40
C MET A 10 8.72 -2.53 -15.84
N ASP A 11 9.61 -1.78 -15.22
CA ASP A 11 11.04 -1.95 -15.43
C ASP A 11 11.52 -3.33 -15.00
N GLU A 12 12.48 -3.89 -15.74
CA GLU A 12 12.99 -5.23 -15.47
C GLU A 12 13.64 -5.33 -14.07
N ALA A 13 14.31 -4.27 -13.64
CA ALA A 13 14.91 -4.21 -12.30
C ALA A 13 13.86 -4.36 -11.20
N LEU A 14 12.73 -3.65 -11.33
CA LEU A 14 11.61 -3.73 -10.40
C LEU A 14 10.99 -5.13 -10.41
N HIS A 15 10.76 -5.70 -11.59
CA HIS A 15 10.26 -7.06 -11.72
C HIS A 15 11.16 -8.08 -11.00
N ARG A 16 12.49 -7.99 -11.18
CA ARG A 16 13.46 -8.88 -10.51
C ARG A 16 13.38 -8.77 -8.99
N VAL A 17 13.28 -7.57 -8.45
CA VAL A 17 13.13 -7.33 -7.01
C VAL A 17 11.83 -7.95 -6.48
N LEU A 18 10.70 -7.71 -7.16
CA LEU A 18 9.41 -8.27 -6.77
C LEU A 18 9.41 -9.81 -6.80
N VAL A 19 10.05 -10.43 -7.79
CA VAL A 19 10.21 -11.90 -7.85
C VAL A 19 11.01 -12.43 -6.67
N GLN A 20 12.10 -11.75 -6.28
CA GLN A 20 12.89 -12.16 -5.12
C GLN A 20 12.08 -12.06 -3.82
N LEU A 21 11.31 -10.99 -3.65
CA LEU A 21 10.45 -10.77 -2.48
C LEU A 21 9.34 -11.82 -2.41
N ALA A 22 8.66 -12.09 -3.52
CA ALA A 22 7.63 -13.13 -3.61
C ALA A 22 8.18 -14.51 -3.18
N ARG A 23 9.38 -14.87 -3.67
CA ARG A 23 10.08 -16.10 -3.26
C ARG A 23 10.41 -16.12 -1.78
N LYS A 24 10.98 -15.03 -1.25
CA LYS A 24 11.30 -14.89 0.18
C LYS A 24 10.05 -15.06 1.05
N ASN A 25 8.93 -14.48 0.61
CA ASN A 25 7.65 -14.50 1.31
C ASN A 25 6.79 -15.74 1.00
N ARG A 26 7.33 -16.71 0.25
CA ARG A 26 6.68 -17.98 -0.13
C ARG A 26 5.30 -17.78 -0.77
N ARG A 27 5.15 -16.75 -1.61
CA ARG A 27 3.90 -16.45 -2.31
C ARG A 27 4.13 -16.22 -3.81
N SER A 28 3.05 -16.23 -4.58
CA SER A 28 3.12 -15.91 -6.01
C SER A 28 3.50 -14.44 -6.22
N LEU A 29 4.09 -14.12 -7.38
CA LEU A 29 4.39 -12.73 -7.74
C LEU A 29 3.13 -11.86 -7.72
N ASN A 30 2.00 -12.40 -8.22
CA ASN A 30 0.72 -11.68 -8.22
C ASN A 30 0.25 -11.36 -6.80
N SER A 31 0.32 -12.35 -5.89
CA SER A 31 -0.04 -12.16 -4.49
C SER A 31 0.89 -11.16 -3.78
N GLU A 32 2.19 -11.17 -4.09
CA GLU A 32 3.14 -10.18 -3.55
C GLU A 32 2.82 -8.76 -4.03
N ILE A 33 2.51 -8.59 -5.33
CA ILE A 33 2.12 -7.28 -5.88
C ILE A 33 0.85 -6.78 -5.21
N LEU A 34 -0.17 -7.62 -5.07
CA LEU A 34 -1.44 -7.25 -4.43
C LEU A 34 -1.24 -6.81 -2.98
N VAL A 35 -0.51 -7.60 -2.18
CA VAL A 35 -0.28 -7.25 -0.77
C VAL A 35 0.43 -5.90 -0.63
N ARG A 36 1.43 -5.63 -1.47
CA ARG A 36 2.12 -4.32 -1.43
C ARG A 36 1.22 -3.16 -1.83
N LEU A 37 0.34 -3.37 -2.81
CA LEU A 37 -0.62 -2.35 -3.21
C LEU A 37 -1.65 -2.09 -2.11
N GLU A 38 -2.15 -3.14 -1.45
CA GLU A 38 -3.05 -3.04 -0.30
C GLU A 38 -2.39 -2.29 0.86
N GLU A 39 -1.15 -2.64 1.20
CA GLU A 39 -0.35 -1.96 2.24
C GLU A 39 -0.14 -0.47 1.89
N SER A 40 0.21 -0.16 0.64
CA SER A 40 0.41 1.22 0.18
C SER A 40 -0.88 2.05 0.24
N ILE A 41 -2.03 1.46 -0.11
CA ILE A 41 -3.32 2.15 -0.05
C ILE A 41 -3.72 2.40 1.40
N ALA A 42 -3.56 1.41 2.28
CA ALA A 42 -3.88 1.57 3.70
C ALA A 42 -3.04 2.68 4.35
N GLN A 43 -1.75 2.76 4.03
CA GLN A 43 -0.87 3.83 4.51
C GLN A 43 -1.30 5.22 4.02
N ASP A 44 -1.71 5.34 2.76
CA ASP A 44 -2.22 6.59 2.19
C ASP A 44 -3.54 7.03 2.83
N GLU A 45 -4.41 6.08 3.22
CA GLU A 45 -5.68 6.37 3.90
C GLU A 45 -5.46 6.81 5.35
N ASP A 46 -4.58 6.16 6.09
CA ASP A 46 -4.23 6.54 7.46
C ASP A 46 -3.61 7.95 7.50
N THR A 47 -2.74 8.27 6.54
CA THR A 47 -2.10 9.60 6.44
C THR A 47 -3.11 10.72 6.15
N ARG A 48 -4.25 10.41 5.51
CA ARG A 48 -5.32 11.40 5.24
C ARG A 48 -6.24 11.64 6.43
N GLN A 49 -6.18 10.80 7.47
CA GLN A 49 -7.07 10.87 8.63
C GLN A 49 -6.42 11.48 9.88
N GLU A 50 -5.17 11.95 9.83
CA GLU A 50 -4.58 12.62 10.99
C GLU A 50 -5.35 13.89 11.40
N PRO A 51 -5.57 14.11 12.71
CA PRO A 51 -6.61 15.00 13.21
C PRO A 51 -6.17 16.46 13.13
N ARG A 52 -7.08 17.35 12.79
CA ARG A 52 -6.92 18.77 13.13
C ARG A 52 -6.84 18.87 14.65
N GLU A 53 -5.64 19.13 15.19
CA GLU A 53 -5.47 19.56 16.57
C GLU A 53 -6.18 20.92 16.75
N GLU A 54 -7.47 20.88 17.06
CA GLU A 54 -8.15 22.03 17.65
C GLU A 54 -7.66 22.19 19.10
N SER A 55 -6.53 22.89 19.21
CA SER A 55 -6.11 23.54 20.44
C SER A 55 -7.14 24.61 20.81
N VAL A 56 -8.26 24.21 21.43
CA VAL A 56 -9.16 25.17 22.09
C VAL A 56 -8.60 25.40 23.50
N THR A 57 -7.72 26.39 23.62
CA THR A 57 -7.39 27.00 24.91
C THR A 57 -8.67 27.53 25.53
N ARG A 58 -9.10 26.86 26.60
CA ARG A 58 -10.20 27.28 27.44
C ARG A 58 -9.67 28.36 28.38
N ASP A 59 -9.64 29.61 27.90
CA ASP A 59 -9.36 30.75 28.78
C ASP A 59 -10.57 30.98 29.69
N GLU A 60 -10.31 30.85 30.98
CA GLU A 60 -11.19 31.18 32.09
C GLU A 60 -11.39 32.70 32.19
N VAL A 61 -12.64 33.15 32.26
CA VAL A 61 -13.05 34.41 32.93
C VAL A 61 -14.41 34.23 33.59
#